data_AF-A0AAN8EMH5-F1
#
_entry.id   AF-A0AAN8EMH5-F1
#
_cell.length_a   1.000
_cell.length_b   1.000
_cell.length_c   1.000
_cell.angle_alpha   90.00
_cell.angle_beta   90.00
_cell.angle_gamma   90.00
#
_symmetry.space_group_name_H-M   'P 1'
#
loop_
_entity.id
_entity.type
_entity.pdbx_description
1 polymer ?
#
loop_
_entity_poly.entity_id
_entity_poly.type
_entity_poly.pdbx_seq_one_letter_code
_entity_poly.pdbx_strand_id
1 'polypeptide(L)'
;MLVKVSVGSKTFPLKIGEDEGSISTLGELRTHVAKEANIEASRMKIIHRGKTVTGGDDLSLLDMNFKDNDKIMIMGQVSSSLKDDPGFSSLVAYEKANLMGLQKQHEQIETDLSAMELNFLDVQKSLEMVKRMEKRLAHFTETSMKHLEALDSLNIIGELTSEEQAVRNREKRKSLIDGINTLLNGNDKHVRRLEEYKKKLLGEIIE
;
A
#
# COMPACT_ATOMS: atom_id res chain seq x y z
N MET A 1 12.37 -6.80 41.39
CA MET A 1 11.51 -5.60 41.31
C MET A 1 10.64 -5.69 40.07
N LEU A 2 9.33 -5.44 40.18
CA LEU A 2 8.41 -5.46 39.03
C LEU A 2 8.19 -4.03 38.52
N VAL A 3 8.55 -3.75 37.26
CA VAL A 3 8.32 -2.46 36.62
C VAL A 3 7.33 -2.61 35.47
N LYS A 4 6.62 -1.53 35.13
CA LYS A 4 5.70 -1.49 33.98
C LYS A 4 6.35 -0.75 32.82
N VAL A 5 6.63 -1.47 31.75
CA VAL A 5 7.19 -0.90 30.53
C VAL A 5 6.05 -0.51 29.58
N SER A 6 6.06 0.73 29.12
CA SER A 6 5.06 1.31 28.22
C SER A 6 5.73 1.71 26.91
N VAL A 7 5.24 1.17 25.81
CA VAL A 7 5.70 1.44 24.45
C VAL A 7 4.50 1.86 23.61
N GLY A 8 4.31 3.17 23.40
CA GLY A 8 3.09 3.70 22.78
C GLY A 8 1.84 3.23 23.53
N SER A 9 0.95 2.52 22.83
CA SER A 9 -0.29 1.95 23.41
C SER A 9 -0.11 0.58 24.09
N LYS A 10 1.07 -0.05 23.99
CA LYS A 10 1.34 -1.37 24.60
C LYS A 10 1.98 -1.20 25.97
N THR A 11 1.53 -1.97 26.94
CA THR A 11 2.12 -2.00 28.29
C THR A 11 2.32 -3.44 28.74
N PHE A 12 3.50 -3.77 29.23
CA PHE A 12 3.82 -5.10 29.75
C PHE A 12 4.65 -5.00 31.05
N PRO A 13 4.47 -5.96 31.98
CA PRO A 13 5.26 -6.03 33.20
C PRO A 13 6.64 -6.64 32.92
N LEU A 14 7.67 -6.11 33.56
CA LEU A 14 9.05 -6.58 33.45
C LEU A 14 9.66 -6.75 34.84
N LYS A 15 10.42 -7.83 35.06
CA LYS A 15 11.14 -8.07 36.32
C LYS A 15 12.61 -7.66 36.19
N ILE A 16 13.04 -6.74 37.06
CA ILE A 16 14.43 -6.28 37.21
C ILE A 16 15.01 -6.86 38.50
N GLY A 17 16.19 -7.47 38.46
CA GLY A 17 16.81 -8.15 39.61
C GLY A 17 17.97 -9.06 39.21
N GLU A 18 18.64 -9.66 40.20
CA GLU A 18 19.76 -10.60 40.00
C GLU A 18 19.32 -12.09 39.99
N ASP A 19 18.01 -12.36 40.15
CA ASP A 19 17.46 -13.72 40.17
C ASP A 19 17.39 -14.35 38.76
N GLU A 20 17.41 -15.68 38.67
CA GLU A 20 17.18 -16.41 37.41
C GLU A 20 15.88 -15.97 36.73
N GLY A 21 16.00 -15.30 35.58
CA GLY A 21 14.87 -14.78 34.79
C GLY A 21 14.56 -13.28 35.00
N SER A 22 15.39 -12.55 35.75
CA SER A 22 15.30 -11.09 35.89
C SER A 22 16.33 -10.37 35.01
N ILE A 23 15.99 -9.16 34.57
CA ILE A 23 16.87 -8.30 33.76
C ILE A 23 17.74 -7.45 34.67
N SER A 24 19.05 -7.44 34.42
CA SER A 24 20.04 -6.76 35.27
C SER A 24 20.66 -5.52 34.61
N THR A 25 20.81 -5.52 33.29
CA THR A 25 21.50 -4.46 32.54
C THR A 25 20.59 -3.69 31.58
N LEU A 26 20.99 -2.47 31.21
CA LEU A 26 20.32 -1.70 30.16
C LEU A 26 20.32 -2.41 28.79
N GLY A 27 21.40 -3.13 28.45
CA GLY A 27 21.51 -3.89 27.20
C GLY A 27 20.46 -5.00 27.11
N GLU A 28 20.26 -5.75 28.19
CA GLU A 28 19.23 -6.79 28.27
C GLU A 28 17.81 -6.19 28.20
N LEU A 29 17.58 -5.05 28.86
CA LEU A 29 16.32 -4.31 28.78
C LEU A 29 16.02 -3.87 27.33
N ARG A 30 17.01 -3.31 26.63
CA ARG A 30 16.86 -2.91 25.21
C ARG A 30 16.56 -4.12 24.34
N THR A 31 17.24 -5.24 24.56
CA THR A 31 17.06 -6.46 23.76
C THR A 31 15.69 -7.11 23.98
N HIS A 32 15.22 -7.16 25.23
CA HIS A 32 13.91 -7.70 25.56
C HIS A 32 12.79 -6.82 24.98
N VAL A 33 12.94 -5.51 25.09
CA VAL A 33 11.99 -4.55 24.51
C VAL A 33 12.04 -4.57 22.99
N ALA A 34 13.21 -4.75 22.37
CA ALA A 34 13.35 -4.90 20.92
C ALA A 34 12.50 -6.07 20.43
N LYS A 35 12.60 -7.21 21.13
CA LYS A 35 11.90 -8.44 20.78
C LYS A 35 10.39 -8.34 20.96
N GLU A 36 9.93 -7.76 22.08
CA GLU A 36 8.49 -7.68 22.37
C GLU A 36 7.77 -6.53 21.65
N ALA A 37 8.45 -5.40 21.46
CA ALA A 37 7.87 -4.21 20.86
C ALA A 37 8.22 -4.02 19.38
N ASN A 38 9.09 -4.86 18.80
CA ASN A 38 9.60 -4.74 17.44
C ASN A 38 10.17 -3.32 17.16
N ILE A 39 11.09 -2.90 18.03
CA ILE A 39 11.77 -1.62 17.97
C ILE A 39 13.27 -1.88 17.85
N GLU A 40 13.97 -1.05 17.06
CA GLU A 40 15.42 -1.17 16.90
C GLU A 40 16.15 -0.73 18.17
N ALA A 41 16.95 -1.62 18.78
CA ALA A 41 17.66 -1.37 20.05
C ALA A 41 18.56 -0.13 20.02
N SER A 42 19.15 0.20 18.86
CA SER A 42 20.04 1.34 18.62
C SER A 42 19.32 2.70 18.69
N ARG A 43 18.00 2.73 18.45
CA ARG A 43 17.18 3.96 18.36
C ARG A 43 16.15 4.06 19.47
N MET A 44 16.30 3.28 20.54
CA MET A 44 15.46 3.34 21.72
C MET A 44 15.88 4.46 22.66
N LYS A 45 14.91 5.30 23.04
CA LYS A 45 15.01 6.24 24.16
C LYS A 45 14.20 5.69 25.33
N ILE A 46 14.89 5.36 26.40
CA ILE A 46 14.28 4.93 27.66
C ILE A 46 14.05 6.18 28.51
N ILE A 47 12.83 6.35 29.01
CA ILE A 47 12.41 7.50 29.83
C ILE A 47 11.88 6.97 31.15
N HIS A 48 12.49 7.40 32.25
CA HIS A 48 12.08 7.08 33.61
C HIS A 48 11.84 8.37 34.39
N ARG A 49 10.66 8.51 35.02
CA ARG A 49 10.25 9.69 35.81
C ARG A 49 10.51 11.04 35.11
N GLY A 50 10.26 11.09 33.80
CA GLY A 50 10.45 12.32 33.00
C GLY A 50 11.90 12.62 32.62
N LYS A 51 12.87 11.78 32.99
CA LYS A 51 14.28 11.90 32.58
C LYS A 51 14.62 10.82 31.55
N THR A 52 15.30 11.22 30.48
CA THR A 52 15.84 10.27 29.51
C THR A 52 17.05 9.58 30.11
N VAL A 53 17.00 8.25 30.12
CA VAL A 53 18.09 7.40 30.57
C VAL A 53 19.05 7.22 29.39
N THR A 54 20.19 7.90 29.46
CA THR A 54 21.29 7.76 28.48
C THR A 54 22.44 7.03 29.15
N GLY A 55 22.79 5.85 28.64
CA GLY A 55 23.87 5.01 29.16
C GLY A 55 24.30 3.95 28.15
N GLY A 56 25.49 3.39 28.38
CA GLY A 56 26.00 2.22 27.65
C GLY A 56 25.27 0.95 28.08
N ASP A 57 25.42 -0.13 27.30
CA ASP A 57 24.69 -1.38 27.52
C ASP A 57 25.07 -2.09 28.83
N ASP A 58 26.27 -1.80 29.35
CA ASP A 58 26.81 -2.35 30.61
C ASP A 58 26.27 -1.65 31.87
N LEU A 59 25.45 -0.60 31.73
CA LEU A 59 24.96 0.14 32.89
C LEU A 59 23.90 -0.70 33.63
N SER A 60 24.13 -0.90 34.93
CA SER A 60 23.23 -1.68 35.78
C SER A 60 21.91 -0.94 36.00
N LEU A 61 20.80 -1.67 35.89
CA LEU A 61 19.47 -1.14 36.21
C LEU A 61 19.31 -0.95 37.73
N LEU A 62 20.09 -1.65 38.54
CA LEU A 62 20.03 -1.55 40.00
C LEU A 62 20.49 -0.18 40.50
N ASP A 63 21.43 0.44 39.80
CA ASP A 63 21.96 1.78 40.13
C ASP A 63 20.98 2.92 39.83
N MET A 64 19.87 2.62 39.13
CA MET A 64 18.90 3.62 38.67
C MET A 64 17.74 3.89 39.64
N ASN A 65 17.75 3.32 40.84
CA ASN A 65 16.74 3.53 41.88
C ASN A 65 15.30 3.27 41.39
N PHE A 66 15.09 2.21 40.58
CA PHE A 66 13.74 1.76 40.23
C PHE A 66 13.00 1.32 41.49
N LYS A 67 11.74 1.73 41.62
CA LYS A 67 10.82 1.24 42.66
C LYS A 67 9.86 0.20 42.08
N ASP A 68 9.31 -0.63 42.97
CA ASP A 68 8.27 -1.58 42.60
C ASP A 68 7.03 -0.83 42.04
N ASN A 69 6.50 -1.29 40.91
CA ASN A 69 5.50 -0.63 40.06
C ASN A 69 5.91 0.69 39.38
N ASP A 70 7.20 1.00 39.27
CA ASP A 70 7.64 2.16 38.47
C ASP A 70 7.23 2.01 37.00
N LYS A 71 6.82 3.13 36.40
CA LYS A 71 6.49 3.21 34.97
C LYS A 71 7.72 3.65 34.18
N ILE A 72 8.16 2.80 33.26
CA ILE A 72 9.20 3.10 32.29
C ILE A 72 8.52 3.34 30.95
N MET A 73 8.77 4.49 30.34
CA MET A 73 8.26 4.80 29.01
C MET A 73 9.39 4.64 28.01
N ILE A 74 9.18 3.83 26.98
CA ILE A 74 10.17 3.63 25.92
C ILE A 74 9.61 4.25 24.66
N MET A 75 10.38 5.20 24.12
CA MET A 75 10.13 5.80 22.82
C MET A 75 11.21 5.32 21.88
N GLY A 76 10.84 4.58 20.85
CA GLY A 76 11.76 4.19 19.79
C GLY A 76 11.05 4.23 18.46
N GLN A 77 11.80 4.38 17.39
CA GLN A 77 11.25 4.08 16.08
C GLN A 77 11.06 2.57 16.00
N VAL A 78 9.82 2.13 15.76
CA VAL A 78 9.52 0.76 15.32
C VAL A 78 10.55 0.43 14.25
N SER A 79 11.21 -0.72 14.36
CA SER A 79 12.01 -1.27 13.27
C SER A 79 11.01 -1.53 12.16
N SER A 80 10.79 -0.49 11.36
CA SER A 80 9.82 -0.48 10.28
C SER A 80 10.22 -1.64 9.39
N SER A 81 9.44 -2.72 9.43
CA SER A 81 8.97 -3.41 8.25
C SER A 81 9.03 -2.41 7.10
N LEU A 82 10.05 -2.56 6.26
CA LEU A 82 10.35 -1.83 5.03
C LEU A 82 9.72 -0.42 4.98
N LYS A 83 10.44 0.60 5.49
CA LYS A 83 10.08 1.99 5.22
C LYS A 83 9.84 2.13 3.72
N ASP A 84 8.61 2.50 3.33
CA ASP A 84 8.26 2.67 1.92
C ASP A 84 9.26 3.63 1.30
N ASP A 85 10.05 3.12 0.36
CA ASP A 85 11.03 3.93 -0.34
C ASP A 85 10.32 4.93 -1.26
N PRO A 86 11.04 5.96 -1.74
CA PRO A 86 10.45 6.92 -2.67
C PRO A 86 9.85 6.25 -3.91
N GLY A 87 10.42 5.12 -4.36
CA GLY A 87 9.90 4.30 -5.46
C GLY A 87 8.52 3.70 -5.17
N PHE A 88 8.36 3.01 -4.04
CA PHE A 88 7.07 2.45 -3.62
C PHE A 88 6.02 3.52 -3.38
N SER A 89 6.42 4.62 -2.71
CA SER A 89 5.52 5.74 -2.45
C SER A 89 5.00 6.36 -3.75
N SER A 90 5.85 6.46 -4.78
CA SER A 90 5.46 6.95 -6.10
C SER A 90 4.47 6.00 -6.80
N LEU A 91 4.68 4.68 -6.70
CA LEU A 91 3.74 3.69 -7.25
C LEU A 91 2.37 3.75 -6.55
N VAL A 92 2.34 3.88 -5.22
CA VAL A 92 1.10 4.00 -4.45
C VAL A 92 0.38 5.32 -4.77
N ALA A 93 1.11 6.42 -4.91
CA ALA A 93 0.53 7.69 -5.32
C ALA A 93 -0.07 7.61 -6.73
N TYR A 94 0.63 6.94 -7.65
CA TYR A 94 0.17 6.73 -9.02
C TYR A 94 -1.11 5.89 -9.08
N GLU A 95 -1.16 4.79 -8.32
CA GLU A 95 -2.35 3.95 -8.18
C GLU A 95 -3.57 4.77 -7.74
N LYS A 96 -3.42 5.56 -6.68
CA LYS A 96 -4.51 6.38 -6.14
C LYS A 96 -4.97 7.46 -7.12
N ALA A 97 -4.04 8.10 -7.83
CA ALA A 97 -4.37 9.20 -8.73
C ALA A 97 -5.03 8.70 -10.02
N ASN A 98 -4.54 7.60 -10.59
CA ASN A 98 -4.85 7.23 -11.96
C ASN A 98 -5.76 5.99 -12.07
N LEU A 99 -5.50 4.94 -11.29
CA LEU A 99 -6.19 3.66 -11.48
C LEU A 99 -7.68 3.76 -11.10
N MET A 100 -8.00 4.45 -10.00
CA MET A 100 -9.40 4.68 -9.59
C MET A 100 -10.19 5.45 -10.65
N GLY A 101 -9.56 6.44 -11.30
CA GLY A 101 -10.18 7.20 -12.38
C GLY A 101 -10.46 6.32 -13.60
N LEU A 102 -9.48 5.50 -13.98
CA LEU A 102 -9.60 4.56 -15.09
C LEU A 102 -10.73 3.54 -14.87
N GLN A 103 -10.77 2.95 -13.67
CA GLN A 103 -11.79 1.97 -13.32
C GLN A 103 -13.20 2.59 -13.36
N LYS A 104 -13.37 3.80 -12.82
CA LYS A 104 -14.66 4.50 -12.88
C LYS A 104 -15.08 4.81 -14.31
N GLN A 105 -14.15 5.17 -15.19
CA GLN A 105 -14.45 5.39 -16.61
C GLN A 105 -14.91 4.09 -17.29
N HIS A 106 -14.26 2.97 -16.98
CA HIS A 106 -14.62 1.65 -17.49
C HIS A 106 -16.02 1.22 -17.05
N GLU A 107 -16.34 1.38 -15.76
CA GLU A 107 -17.69 1.11 -15.21
C GLU A 107 -18.78 1.99 -15.85
N GLN A 108 -18.46 3.28 -16.11
CA GLN A 108 -19.38 4.17 -16.79
C GLN A 108 -19.64 3.74 -18.24
N ILE A 109 -18.60 3.29 -18.95
CA ILE A 109 -18.72 2.76 -20.31
C ILE A 109 -19.67 1.56 -20.33
N GLU A 110 -19.50 0.60 -19.41
CA GLU A 110 -20.36 -0.58 -19.33
C GLU A 110 -21.83 -0.22 -19.04
N THR A 111 -22.04 0.74 -18.14
CA THR A 111 -23.39 1.24 -17.81
C THR A 111 -24.04 1.90 -19.01
N ASP A 112 -23.31 2.80 -19.68
CA ASP A 112 -23.81 3.52 -20.85
C ASP A 112 -24.08 2.57 -22.03
N LEU A 113 -23.23 1.58 -22.23
CA LEU A 113 -23.37 0.59 -23.30
C LEU A 113 -24.58 -0.32 -23.06
N SER A 114 -24.82 -0.74 -21.82
CA SER A 114 -26.03 -1.48 -21.44
C SER A 114 -27.29 -0.62 -21.63
N ALA A 115 -27.25 0.66 -21.27
CA ALA A 115 -28.35 1.58 -21.51
C ALA A 115 -28.59 1.84 -23.01
N MET A 116 -27.54 1.80 -23.83
CA MET A 116 -27.64 1.91 -25.28
C MET A 116 -28.36 0.73 -25.90
N GLU A 117 -28.09 -0.49 -25.44
CA GLU A 117 -28.74 -1.70 -25.96
C GLU A 117 -30.23 -1.80 -25.58
N LEU A 118 -30.61 -1.24 -24.44
CA LEU A 118 -31.98 -1.28 -23.93
C LEU A 118 -32.85 -0.12 -24.41
N ASN A 119 -32.28 0.87 -25.10
CA ASN A 119 -33.06 2.01 -25.55
C ASN A 119 -33.90 1.67 -26.79
N PHE A 120 -34.99 2.42 -26.97
CA PHE A 120 -35.90 2.30 -28.11
C PHE A 120 -35.70 3.44 -29.11
N LEU A 121 -34.47 3.89 -29.29
CA LEU A 121 -34.14 4.95 -30.25
C LEU A 121 -34.30 4.44 -31.69
N ASP A 122 -34.56 5.35 -32.61
CA ASP A 122 -34.54 5.05 -34.04
C ASP A 122 -33.12 4.70 -34.50
N VAL A 123 -33.02 3.86 -35.53
CA VAL A 123 -31.76 3.30 -36.02
C VAL A 123 -30.71 4.39 -36.33
N GLN A 124 -31.11 5.53 -36.90
CA GLN A 124 -30.17 6.61 -37.21
C GLN A 124 -29.55 7.20 -35.95
N LYS A 125 -30.35 7.52 -34.93
CA LYS A 125 -29.83 8.02 -33.65
C LYS A 125 -29.01 6.97 -32.91
N SER A 126 -29.39 5.69 -32.98
CA SER A 126 -28.61 4.60 -32.38
C SER A 126 -27.24 4.49 -33.04
N LEU A 127 -27.12 4.64 -34.36
CA LEU A 127 -25.84 4.66 -35.06
C LEU A 127 -24.97 5.88 -34.70
N GLU A 128 -25.55 7.05 -34.47
CA GLU A 128 -24.79 8.20 -33.95
C GLU A 128 -24.23 7.94 -32.55
N MET A 129 -25.02 7.30 -31.68
CA MET A 129 -24.58 6.92 -30.34
C MET A 129 -23.48 5.86 -30.39
N VAL A 130 -23.59 4.87 -31.30
CA VAL A 130 -22.52 3.90 -31.57
C VAL A 130 -21.22 4.61 -31.94
N LYS A 131 -21.26 5.56 -32.89
CA LYS A 131 -20.07 6.32 -33.29
C LYS A 131 -19.43 7.10 -32.13
N ARG A 132 -20.25 7.66 -31.23
CA ARG A 132 -19.74 8.33 -30.01
C ARG A 132 -19.10 7.32 -29.05
N MET A 133 -19.70 6.15 -28.90
CA MET A 133 -19.17 5.09 -28.04
C MET A 133 -17.86 4.51 -28.59
N GLU A 134 -17.76 4.25 -29.91
CA GLU A 134 -16.52 3.82 -30.58
C GLU A 134 -15.37 4.79 -30.24
N LYS A 135 -15.61 6.10 -30.34
CA LYS A 135 -14.61 7.12 -30.00
C LYS A 135 -14.21 7.07 -28.52
N ARG A 136 -15.17 6.83 -27.61
CA ARG A 136 -14.89 6.71 -26.17
C ARG A 136 -14.07 5.46 -25.85
N LEU A 137 -14.41 4.32 -26.45
CA LEU A 137 -13.68 3.06 -26.28
C LEU A 137 -12.24 3.18 -26.80
N ALA A 138 -12.04 3.79 -27.97
CA ALA A 138 -10.70 4.05 -28.52
C ALA A 138 -9.89 5.01 -27.63
N HIS A 139 -10.53 6.07 -27.12
CA HIS A 139 -9.88 6.99 -26.19
C HIS A 139 -9.49 6.32 -24.87
N PHE A 140 -10.31 5.40 -24.37
CA PHE A 140 -10.01 4.61 -23.18
C PHE A 140 -8.78 3.72 -23.38
N THR A 141 -8.69 3.03 -24.53
CA THR A 141 -7.51 2.22 -24.89
C THR A 141 -6.25 3.09 -24.91
N GLU A 142 -6.27 4.21 -25.62
CA GLU A 142 -5.14 5.14 -25.72
C GLU A 142 -4.70 5.66 -24.35
N THR A 143 -5.65 6.04 -23.49
CA THR A 143 -5.36 6.53 -22.14
C THR A 143 -4.75 5.43 -21.27
N SER A 144 -5.28 4.21 -21.36
CA SER A 144 -4.76 3.05 -20.64
C SER A 144 -3.34 2.70 -21.07
N MET A 145 -3.04 2.76 -22.38
CA MET A 145 -1.69 2.55 -22.93
C MET A 145 -0.70 3.60 -22.41
N LYS A 146 -1.09 4.89 -22.39
CA LYS A 146 -0.26 5.94 -21.78
C LYS A 146 0.05 5.67 -20.32
N HIS A 147 -0.89 5.10 -19.57
CA HIS A 147 -0.64 4.74 -18.19
C HIS A 147 0.35 3.58 -18.04
N LEU A 148 0.36 2.62 -18.96
CA LEU A 148 1.36 1.55 -19.00
C LEU A 148 2.75 2.12 -19.31
N GLU A 149 2.87 2.97 -20.34
CA GLU A 149 4.13 3.65 -20.69
C GLU A 149 4.68 4.48 -19.52
N ALA A 150 3.81 5.21 -18.82
CA ALA A 150 4.19 5.99 -17.66
C ALA A 150 4.70 5.09 -16.51
N LEU A 151 4.04 3.96 -16.23
CA LEU A 151 4.48 3.00 -15.21
C LEU A 151 5.84 2.37 -15.54
N ASP A 152 6.09 2.07 -16.81
CA ASP A 152 7.37 1.52 -17.27
C ASP A 152 8.50 2.54 -17.14
N SER A 153 8.20 3.81 -17.40
CA SER A 153 9.18 4.92 -17.29
C SER A 153 9.58 5.27 -15.86
N LEU A 154 8.83 4.82 -14.83
CA LEU A 154 9.15 5.13 -13.45
C LEU A 154 10.49 4.50 -13.04
N ASN A 155 11.35 5.25 -12.36
CA ASN A 155 12.54 4.68 -11.74
C ASN A 155 12.19 4.21 -10.31
N ILE A 156 11.97 2.91 -10.16
CA ILE A 156 11.57 2.28 -8.89
C ILE A 156 12.73 1.66 -8.11
N ILE A 157 13.93 1.63 -8.71
CA ILE A 157 15.16 1.15 -8.08
C ILE A 157 16.20 2.22 -8.32
N GLY A 158 16.79 2.74 -7.25
CA GLY A 158 17.99 3.57 -7.24
C GLY A 158 19.07 3.01 -6.31
N GLU A 159 20.17 3.76 -6.12
CA GLU A 159 21.34 3.33 -5.33
C GLU A 159 21.03 3.03 -3.85
N LEU A 160 19.97 3.62 -3.29
CA LEU A 160 19.59 3.49 -1.88
C LEU A 160 18.50 2.42 -1.63
N THR A 161 18.11 1.67 -2.66
CA THR A 161 17.05 0.66 -2.56
C THR A 161 17.65 -0.68 -2.14
N SER A 162 17.16 -1.27 -1.06
CA SER A 162 17.54 -2.64 -0.70
C SER A 162 17.00 -3.64 -1.72
N GLU A 163 17.61 -4.82 -1.83
CA GLU A 163 17.14 -5.88 -2.74
C GLU A 163 15.70 -6.32 -2.43
N GLU A 164 15.35 -6.45 -1.14
CA GLU A 164 13.99 -6.78 -0.70
C GLU A 164 12.96 -5.72 -1.14
N GLN A 165 13.31 -4.44 -1.02
CA GLN A 165 12.45 -3.35 -1.45
C GLN A 165 12.35 -3.28 -2.98
N ALA A 166 13.45 -3.56 -3.69
CA ALA A 166 13.44 -3.66 -5.15
C ALA A 166 12.50 -4.78 -5.65
N VAL A 167 12.43 -5.92 -4.96
CA VAL A 167 11.46 -6.98 -5.25
C VAL A 167 10.03 -6.46 -5.02
N ARG A 168 9.75 -5.90 -3.84
CA ARG A 168 8.43 -5.35 -3.49
C ARG A 168 7.95 -4.27 -4.48
N ASN A 169 8.85 -3.41 -4.93
CA ASN A 169 8.54 -2.37 -5.92
C ASN A 169 8.18 -2.96 -7.28
N ARG A 170 8.93 -3.99 -7.73
CA ARG A 170 8.63 -4.70 -8.99
C ARG A 170 7.30 -5.43 -8.91
N GLU A 171 7.02 -6.10 -7.81
CA GLU A 171 5.74 -6.78 -7.57
C GLU A 171 4.57 -5.79 -7.61
N LYS A 172 4.70 -4.64 -6.94
CA LYS A 172 3.66 -3.60 -6.94
C LYS A 172 3.45 -3.02 -8.33
N ARG A 173 4.52 -2.72 -9.08
CA ARG A 173 4.40 -2.28 -10.49
C ARG A 173 3.68 -3.31 -11.32
N LYS A 174 4.08 -4.59 -11.23
CA LYS A 174 3.47 -5.67 -11.99
C LYS A 174 1.98 -5.79 -11.70
N SER A 175 1.59 -5.72 -10.43
CA SER A 175 0.18 -5.71 -10.04
C SER A 175 -0.62 -4.54 -10.65
N LEU A 176 -0.02 -3.35 -10.79
CA LEU A 176 -0.68 -2.22 -11.45
C LEU A 176 -0.83 -2.42 -12.95
N ILE A 177 0.21 -2.95 -13.60
CA ILE A 177 0.20 -3.30 -15.03
C ILE A 177 -0.88 -4.35 -15.31
N ASP A 178 -0.94 -5.41 -14.50
CA ASP A 178 -1.94 -6.48 -14.61
C ASP A 178 -3.37 -5.93 -14.42
N GLY A 179 -3.55 -4.97 -13.51
CA GLY A 179 -4.81 -4.26 -13.31
C GLY A 179 -5.25 -3.48 -14.55
N ILE A 180 -4.36 -2.70 -15.16
CA ILE A 180 -4.66 -1.93 -16.39
C ILE A 180 -4.93 -2.89 -17.57
N ASN A 181 -4.16 -3.96 -17.71
CA ASN A 181 -4.39 -4.97 -18.74
C ASN A 181 -5.74 -5.66 -18.58
N THR A 182 -6.19 -5.88 -17.34
CA THR A 182 -7.53 -6.42 -17.07
C THR A 182 -8.61 -5.46 -17.57
N LEU A 183 -8.45 -4.15 -17.35
CA LEU A 183 -9.38 -3.13 -17.85
C LEU A 183 -9.35 -3.02 -19.38
N LEU A 184 -8.18 -3.11 -20.01
CA LEU A 184 -8.03 -3.15 -21.47
C LEU A 184 -8.77 -4.36 -22.07
N ASN A 185 -8.57 -5.54 -21.50
CA ASN A 185 -9.30 -6.74 -21.91
C ASN A 185 -10.82 -6.59 -21.74
N GLY A 186 -11.26 -5.88 -20.70
CA GLY A 186 -12.66 -5.51 -20.51
C GLY A 186 -13.16 -4.56 -21.60
N ASN A 187 -12.37 -3.55 -21.94
CA ASN A 187 -12.68 -2.60 -23.01
C ASN A 187 -12.79 -3.29 -24.38
N ASP A 188 -11.91 -4.25 -24.69
CA ASP A 188 -11.99 -5.04 -25.92
C ASP A 188 -13.29 -5.86 -26.01
N LYS A 189 -13.81 -6.35 -24.87
CA LYS A 189 -15.14 -6.99 -24.84
C LYS A 189 -16.25 -5.98 -25.15
N HIS A 190 -16.15 -4.75 -24.63
CA HIS A 190 -17.12 -3.69 -24.95
C HIS A 190 -17.07 -3.29 -26.43
N VAL A 191 -15.88 -3.25 -27.04
CA VAL A 191 -15.72 -3.01 -28.49
C VAL A 191 -16.45 -4.09 -29.28
N ARG A 192 -16.21 -5.37 -29.00
CA ARG A 192 -16.89 -6.48 -29.68
C ARG A 192 -18.40 -6.42 -29.50
N ARG A 193 -18.86 -6.17 -28.27
CA ARG A 193 -20.29 -6.04 -27.94
C ARG A 193 -20.94 -4.88 -28.71
N LEU A 194 -20.25 -3.74 -28.83
CA LEU A 194 -20.72 -2.60 -29.61
C LEU A 194 -20.79 -2.91 -31.11
N GLU A 195 -19.81 -3.65 -31.65
CA GLU A 195 -19.81 -4.10 -33.05
C GLU A 195 -20.98 -5.04 -33.33
N GLU A 196 -21.26 -5.99 -32.44
CA GLU A 196 -22.42 -6.88 -32.55
C GLU A 196 -23.74 -6.10 -32.51
N TYR A 197 -23.86 -5.11 -31.60
CA TYR A 197 -25.03 -4.24 -31.54
C TYR A 197 -25.20 -3.43 -32.83
N LYS A 198 -24.11 -2.89 -33.39
CA LYS A 198 -24.12 -2.17 -34.66
C LYS A 198 -24.58 -3.05 -35.82
N LYS A 199 -24.11 -4.30 -35.91
CA LYS A 199 -24.55 -5.26 -36.93
C LYS A 199 -26.04 -5.56 -36.82
N LYS A 200 -26.55 -5.78 -35.60
CA LYS A 200 -27.99 -5.96 -35.34
C LYS A 200 -28.82 -4.77 -35.82
N LEU A 201 -28.37 -3.55 -35.56
CA LEU A 201 -29.05 -2.33 -36.03
C LEU A 201 -29.10 -2.23 -37.56
N LEU A 202 -28.07 -2.72 -38.25
CA LEU A 202 -27.99 -2.72 -39.71
C LEU A 202 -28.74 -3.89 -40.37
N GLY A 203 -29.34 -4.78 -39.58
CA GLY A 203 -30.05 -5.96 -40.08
C GLY A 203 -29.12 -7.06 -40.60
N GLU A 204 -27.83 -7.00 -40.28
CA GLU A 204 -26.90 -8.09 -40.53
C GLU A 204 -27.21 -9.19 -39.50
N ILE A 205 -27.96 -10.22 -39.92
CA ILE A 205 -28.33 -11.37 -39.09
C ILE A 205 -27.03 -12.05 -38.62
N ILE A 206 -26.82 -12.05 -37.30
CA ILE A 206 -25.82 -12.91 -36.65
C ILE A 206 -26.60 -14.11 -36.12
N GLU A 207 -26.58 -15.23 -36.86
CA GLU A 207 -26.97 -16.55 -36.35
C GLU A 207 -25.94 -17.08 -35.36
#